data_AF-A0A3L7T1V6-F1
#
_entry.id   AF-A0A3L7T1V6-F1
#
_cell.length_a   1.000
_cell.length_b   1.000
_cell.length_c   1.000
_cell.angle_alpha   90.00
_cell.angle_beta   90.00
_cell.angle_gamma   90.00
#
_symmetry.space_group_name_H-M   'P 1'
#
loop_
_entity.id
_entity.type
_entity.pdbx_description
1 polymer ?
#
loop_
_entity_poly.entity_id
_entity_poly.type
_entity_poly.pdbx_seq_one_letter_code
_entity_poly.pdbx_strand_id
1 'polypeptide(L)'
;MIDSPDSTRGTAPVVTPTPKTAPSTTPPPMWVTGLLLASLAAVAGPWSRPDIALVCGIALALLGVSAYAEETKSISKWLIQACVVILGLRLDLSMLAGSALAGLALAVGTIFGAIAVGMLLGRLLGTGREISTLITSGTAICGGSAIAAVGTSIGASASSMAVATGAIFLLNAVGLWTLPAIGHALGLSDVQFGQWAGVALHDIASVGGASKEYGPTAFDTANVVKLTRVIWITPMALLAGRFLHSGGAIGEKSPFPWFVVGFLAASGLRTLFPQIESQKAQLASISGIGFQIALFLIGLGLSRDALRKVGWRAIVQATLLWIILAGSSLAVIRSMPA
;
A
#
# COMPACT_ATOMS: atom_id res chain seq x y z
N MET A 1 3.02 -26.32 -64.20
CA MET A 1 3.02 -27.12 -62.96
C MET A 1 3.14 -26.13 -61.82
N ILE A 2 2.07 -26.03 -61.04
CA ILE A 2 1.84 -25.08 -59.95
C ILE A 2 2.49 -25.67 -58.70
N ASP A 3 3.30 -24.90 -57.97
CA ASP A 3 3.64 -25.08 -56.55
C ASP A 3 4.70 -24.03 -56.16
N SER A 4 4.76 -23.39 -55.00
CA SER A 4 3.89 -23.02 -53.88
C SER A 4 4.77 -22.05 -53.05
N PRO A 5 4.26 -20.93 -52.48
CA PRO A 5 5.13 -19.99 -51.76
C PRO A 5 5.43 -20.46 -50.32
N ASP A 6 6.71 -20.44 -49.99
CA ASP A 6 7.32 -20.85 -48.72
C ASP A 6 6.75 -20.07 -47.52
N SER A 7 6.05 -20.79 -46.64
CA SER A 7 5.44 -20.28 -45.41
C SER A 7 6.34 -20.56 -44.21
N THR A 8 7.24 -19.63 -43.88
CA THR A 8 8.00 -19.66 -42.63
C THR A 8 7.73 -18.42 -41.78
N ARG A 9 6.46 -18.24 -41.37
CA ARG A 9 6.15 -17.44 -40.17
C ARG A 9 6.53 -18.27 -38.95
N GLY A 10 7.71 -17.99 -38.38
CA GLY A 10 8.10 -18.53 -37.09
C GLY A 10 7.07 -18.16 -36.03
N THR A 11 6.31 -19.16 -35.57
CA THR A 11 5.41 -19.03 -34.42
C THR A 11 6.26 -18.79 -33.18
N ALA A 12 6.08 -17.63 -32.54
CA ALA A 12 6.69 -17.35 -31.24
C ALA A 12 6.33 -18.47 -30.25
N PRO A 13 7.26 -18.90 -29.38
CA PRO A 13 6.99 -19.98 -28.44
C PRO A 13 5.85 -19.56 -27.50
N VAL A 14 4.81 -20.38 -27.47
CA VAL A 14 3.72 -20.26 -26.50
C VAL A 14 4.33 -20.44 -25.12
N VAL A 15 4.44 -19.35 -24.36
CA VAL A 15 4.82 -19.38 -22.94
C VAL A 15 3.69 -20.07 -22.19
N THR A 16 3.82 -21.37 -21.97
CA THR A 16 2.95 -22.10 -21.07
C THR A 16 3.10 -21.50 -19.66
N PRO A 17 2.01 -21.08 -19.01
CA PRO A 17 2.09 -20.61 -17.64
C PRO A 17 2.62 -21.73 -16.77
N THR A 18 3.72 -21.49 -16.06
CA THR A 18 4.25 -22.39 -15.04
C THR A 18 3.13 -22.73 -14.05
N PRO A 19 2.92 -24.01 -13.71
CA PRO A 19 1.87 -24.40 -12.79
C PRO A 19 2.08 -23.68 -11.46
N LYS A 20 1.02 -23.03 -10.95
CA LYS A 20 0.99 -22.55 -9.55
C LYS A 20 1.37 -23.74 -8.68
N THR A 21 2.49 -23.64 -7.98
CA THR A 21 2.87 -24.62 -6.96
C THR A 21 1.68 -24.81 -6.03
N ALA A 22 1.15 -26.04 -5.97
CA ALA A 22 0.05 -26.36 -5.08
C ALA A 22 0.43 -25.94 -3.65
N PRO A 23 -0.48 -25.32 -2.87
CA PRO A 23 -0.20 -25.02 -1.48
C PRO A 23 0.23 -26.34 -0.80
N SER A 24 1.32 -26.28 -0.03
CA SER A 24 1.83 -27.44 0.71
C SER A 24 0.68 -28.02 1.54
N THR A 25 0.24 -29.22 1.20
CA THR A 25 -0.93 -29.89 1.78
C THR A 25 -0.68 -30.41 3.19
N THR A 26 0.56 -30.32 3.69
CA THR A 26 0.90 -30.63 5.08
C THR A 26 0.58 -29.43 5.98
N PRO A 27 -0.33 -29.59 6.96
CA PRO A 27 -0.59 -28.54 7.93
C PRO A 27 0.71 -28.24 8.70
N PRO A 28 0.97 -26.95 9.02
CA PRO A 28 2.14 -26.59 9.80
C PRO A 28 2.10 -27.29 11.18
N PRO A 29 3.27 -27.47 11.81
CA PRO A 29 3.35 -28.06 13.14
C PRO A 29 2.43 -27.33 14.11
N MET A 30 1.78 -28.07 15.03
CA MET A 30 0.83 -27.48 15.99
C MET A 30 1.43 -26.33 16.81
N TRP A 31 2.73 -26.38 17.12
CA TRP A 31 3.43 -25.31 17.83
C TRP A 31 3.54 -24.02 17.00
N VAL A 32 3.68 -24.13 15.67
CA VAL A 32 3.67 -22.97 14.74
C VAL A 32 2.30 -22.34 14.75
N THR A 33 1.24 -23.15 14.61
CA THR A 33 -0.14 -22.67 14.63
C THR A 33 -0.49 -22.03 15.97
N GLY A 34 -0.09 -22.66 17.09
CA GLY A 34 -0.28 -22.12 18.44
C GLY A 34 0.45 -20.79 18.64
N LEU A 35 1.69 -20.67 18.18
CA LEU A 35 2.47 -19.43 18.25
C LEU A 35 1.84 -18.31 17.41
N LEU A 36 1.36 -18.63 16.20
CA LEU A 36 0.69 -17.66 15.33
C LEU A 36 -0.62 -17.16 15.95
N LEU A 37 -1.44 -18.05 16.51
CA LEU A 37 -2.69 -17.69 17.18
C LEU A 37 -2.44 -16.86 18.45
N ALA A 38 -1.44 -17.24 19.26
CA ALA A 38 -1.05 -16.48 20.44
C ALA A 38 -0.55 -15.08 20.08
N SER A 39 0.28 -14.98 19.03
CA SER A 39 0.80 -13.70 18.54
C SER A 39 -0.32 -12.83 17.97
N LEU A 40 -1.26 -13.42 17.23
CA LEU A 40 -2.43 -12.73 16.70
C LEU A 40 -3.32 -12.19 17.83
N ALA A 41 -3.58 -12.99 18.87
CA ALA A 41 -4.35 -12.57 20.03
C ALA A 41 -3.63 -11.46 20.82
N ALA A 42 -2.32 -11.58 21.01
CA ALA A 42 -1.50 -10.56 21.66
C ALA A 42 -1.50 -9.24 20.89
N VAL A 43 -1.48 -9.30 19.55
CA VAL A 43 -1.54 -8.13 18.68
C VAL A 43 -2.94 -7.53 18.60
N ALA A 44 -4.00 -8.33 18.71
CA ALA A 44 -5.37 -7.82 18.74
C ALA A 44 -5.72 -7.11 20.05
N GLY A 45 -4.91 -7.30 21.10
CA GLY A 45 -5.13 -6.70 22.41
C GLY A 45 -4.94 -5.18 22.43
N PRO A 46 -5.63 -4.46 23.36
CA PRO A 46 -5.58 -3.00 23.45
C PRO A 46 -4.21 -2.45 23.84
N TRP A 47 -3.33 -3.26 24.42
CA TRP A 47 -1.95 -2.90 24.77
C TRP A 47 -1.01 -2.88 23.57
N SER A 48 -1.37 -3.57 22.48
CA SER A 48 -0.50 -3.68 21.32
C SER A 48 -0.63 -2.43 20.46
N ARG A 49 0.46 -2.09 19.77
CA ARG A 49 0.53 -0.93 18.88
C ARG A 49 0.77 -1.40 17.44
N PRO A 50 0.28 -0.65 16.43
CA PRO A 50 0.41 -1.01 15.01
C PRO A 50 1.85 -1.29 14.55
N ASP A 51 2.81 -0.56 15.08
CA ASP A 51 4.24 -0.71 14.80
C ASP A 51 4.81 -2.02 15.37
N ILE A 52 4.48 -2.35 16.63
CA ILE A 52 4.85 -3.62 17.26
C ILE A 52 4.22 -4.79 16.49
N ALA A 53 2.96 -4.66 16.08
CA ALA A 53 2.25 -5.67 15.30
C ALA A 53 2.99 -6.03 14.00
N LEU A 54 3.38 -5.01 13.22
CA LEU A 54 4.14 -5.21 11.98
C LEU A 54 5.49 -5.90 12.26
N VAL A 55 6.22 -5.43 13.26
CA VAL A 55 7.56 -5.94 13.60
C VAL A 55 7.50 -7.36 14.11
N CYS A 56 6.51 -7.70 14.94
CA CYS A 56 6.26 -9.08 15.35
C CYS A 56 5.99 -9.98 14.14
N GLY A 57 5.16 -9.54 13.19
CA GLY A 57 4.91 -10.29 11.96
C GLY A 57 6.18 -10.50 11.13
N ILE A 58 6.96 -9.44 10.92
CA ILE A 58 8.25 -9.51 10.23
C ILE A 58 9.22 -10.44 10.96
N ALA A 59 9.31 -10.36 12.29
CA ALA A 59 10.20 -11.20 13.09
C ALA A 59 9.82 -12.68 12.98
N LEU A 60 8.53 -13.02 12.99
CA LEU A 60 8.06 -14.40 12.84
C LEU A 60 8.35 -14.95 11.44
N ALA A 61 8.10 -14.18 10.39
CA ALA A 61 8.51 -14.57 9.03
C ALA A 61 10.06 -14.67 8.94
N LEU A 62 10.72 -13.73 9.61
CA LEU A 62 12.11 -13.66 10.06
C LEU A 62 12.65 -14.94 10.64
N LEU A 63 11.84 -15.75 11.32
CA LEU A 63 12.25 -16.98 12.01
C LEU A 63 11.85 -18.25 11.24
N GLY A 64 11.28 -18.11 10.04
CA GLY A 64 10.76 -19.23 9.27
C GLY A 64 9.36 -19.68 9.69
N VAL A 65 8.69 -18.90 10.55
CA VAL A 65 7.29 -19.10 10.97
C VAL A 65 6.37 -18.42 9.94
N SER A 66 6.56 -18.72 8.65
CA SER A 66 5.79 -18.14 7.54
C SER A 66 4.73 -19.10 7.02
N ALA A 67 4.15 -19.91 7.91
CA ALA A 67 3.00 -20.73 7.53
C ALA A 67 1.88 -19.80 7.05
N TYR A 68 1.19 -20.18 5.97
CA TYR A 68 0.07 -19.44 5.39
C TYR A 68 0.41 -18.09 4.72
N ALA A 69 1.57 -17.96 4.09
CA ALA A 69 2.03 -16.71 3.46
C ALA A 69 1.05 -16.17 2.38
N GLU A 70 0.37 -17.04 1.64
CA GLU A 70 -0.61 -16.61 0.62
C GLU A 70 -1.95 -16.21 1.26
N GLU A 71 -2.40 -16.95 2.26
CA GLU A 71 -3.65 -16.72 2.98
C GLU A 71 -3.56 -15.41 3.79
N THR A 72 -2.45 -15.19 4.50
CA THR A 72 -2.21 -13.95 5.27
C THR A 72 -2.24 -12.72 4.38
N LYS A 73 -1.72 -12.81 3.15
CA LYS A 73 -1.80 -11.72 2.15
C LYS A 73 -3.22 -11.45 1.67
N SER A 74 -4.02 -12.50 1.44
CA SER A 74 -5.42 -12.36 1.04
C SER A 74 -6.28 -11.81 2.17
N ILE A 75 -6.12 -12.35 3.38
CA ILE A 75 -6.86 -11.94 4.59
C ILE A 75 -6.54 -10.49 4.94
N SER A 76 -5.25 -10.10 4.97
CA SER A 76 -4.86 -8.71 5.25
C SER A 76 -5.47 -7.73 4.24
N LYS A 77 -5.49 -8.08 2.95
CA LYS A 77 -6.14 -7.26 1.91
C LYS A 77 -7.62 -7.05 2.22
N TRP A 78 -8.38 -8.12 2.44
CA TRP A 78 -9.83 -8.01 2.71
C TRP A 78 -10.12 -7.31 4.03
N LEU A 79 -9.30 -7.56 5.06
CA LEU A 79 -9.42 -6.91 6.36
C LEU A 79 -9.20 -5.40 6.26
N ILE A 80 -8.17 -4.95 5.53
CA ILE A 80 -7.93 -3.52 5.28
C ILE A 80 -9.12 -2.89 4.57
N GLN A 81 -9.65 -3.57 3.55
CA GLN A 81 -10.81 -3.08 2.80
C GLN A 81 -12.04 -2.94 3.72
N ALA A 82 -12.30 -3.92 4.59
CA ALA A 82 -13.37 -3.83 5.58
C ALA A 82 -13.15 -2.70 6.59
N CYS A 83 -11.92 -2.54 7.11
CA CYS A 83 -11.57 -1.46 8.04
C CYS A 83 -11.80 -0.07 7.41
N VAL A 84 -11.46 0.08 6.13
CA VAL A 84 -11.71 1.30 5.38
C VAL A 84 -13.22 1.55 5.23
N VAL A 85 -14.02 0.54 4.89
CA VAL A 85 -15.48 0.72 4.78
C VAL A 85 -16.09 1.12 6.14
N ILE A 86 -15.67 0.47 7.24
CA ILE A 86 -16.07 0.82 8.61
C ILE A 86 -15.66 2.26 8.96
N LEU A 87 -14.47 2.69 8.52
CA LEU A 87 -14.03 4.07 8.70
C LEU A 87 -14.94 5.08 8.00
N GLY A 88 -15.53 4.72 6.85
CA GLY A 88 -16.54 5.55 6.18
C GLY A 88 -17.71 5.91 7.10
N LEU A 89 -18.14 4.98 7.96
CA LEU A 89 -19.22 5.22 8.93
C LEU A 89 -18.85 6.24 10.02
N ARG A 90 -17.58 6.65 10.14
CA ARG A 90 -17.14 7.66 11.11
C ARG A 90 -17.12 9.07 10.54
N LEU A 91 -17.18 9.21 9.22
CA LEU A 91 -16.93 10.46 8.53
C LEU A 91 -18.18 10.97 7.84
N ASP A 92 -18.49 12.23 8.08
CA ASP A 92 -19.55 12.94 7.39
C ASP A 92 -19.13 13.27 5.95
N LEU A 93 -20.01 13.01 4.98
CA LEU A 93 -19.70 13.13 3.56
C LEU A 93 -19.49 14.60 3.14
N SER A 94 -20.14 15.55 3.81
CA SER A 94 -19.98 16.98 3.53
C SER A 94 -18.59 17.48 3.96
N MET A 95 -18.13 17.05 5.14
CA MET A 95 -16.77 17.31 5.63
C MET A 95 -15.72 16.63 4.76
N LEU A 96 -16.02 15.40 4.30
CA LEU A 96 -15.16 14.66 3.39
C LEU A 96 -14.98 15.42 2.07
N ALA A 97 -16.05 15.94 1.48
CA ALA A 97 -16.00 16.62 0.18
C ALA A 97 -15.06 17.84 0.17
N GLY A 98 -15.11 18.66 1.23
CA GLY A 98 -14.22 19.81 1.38
C GLY A 98 -12.75 19.39 1.48
N SER A 99 -12.45 18.36 2.29
CA SER A 99 -11.09 17.84 2.47
C SER A 99 -10.58 17.09 1.23
N ALA A 100 -11.48 16.45 0.48
CA ALA A 100 -11.13 15.64 -0.69
C ALA A 100 -10.61 16.49 -1.85
N LEU A 101 -11.13 17.71 -2.05
CA LEU A 101 -10.66 18.59 -3.11
C LEU A 101 -9.24 19.08 -2.87
N ALA A 102 -8.95 19.52 -1.63
CA ALA A 102 -7.59 19.87 -1.23
C ALA A 102 -6.64 18.66 -1.31
N GLY A 103 -7.10 17.49 -0.84
CA GLY A 103 -6.37 16.23 -0.96
C GLY A 103 -6.09 15.83 -2.41
N LEU A 104 -7.03 16.07 -3.34
CA LEU A 104 -6.87 15.77 -4.76
C LEU A 104 -5.82 16.67 -5.41
N ALA A 105 -5.83 17.97 -5.14
CA ALA A 105 -4.83 18.91 -5.64
C ALA A 105 -3.42 18.55 -5.14
N LEU A 106 -3.29 18.26 -3.84
CA LEU A 106 -2.05 17.78 -3.23
C LEU A 106 -1.60 16.45 -3.86
N ALA A 107 -2.53 15.52 -4.08
CA ALA A 107 -2.27 14.22 -4.70
C ALA A 107 -1.71 14.38 -6.11
N VAL A 108 -2.30 15.23 -6.95
CA VAL A 108 -1.81 15.50 -8.31
C VAL A 108 -0.34 15.94 -8.26
N GLY A 109 -0.05 17.03 -7.53
CA GLY A 109 1.32 17.56 -7.47
C GLY A 109 2.34 16.55 -6.95
N THR A 110 2.00 15.85 -5.88
CA THR A 110 2.88 14.85 -5.26
C THR A 110 3.06 13.59 -6.11
N ILE A 111 2.01 13.09 -6.77
CA ILE A 111 2.08 11.92 -7.67
C ILE A 111 2.95 12.24 -8.88
N PHE A 112 2.67 13.31 -9.62
CA PHE A 112 3.44 13.64 -10.82
C PHE A 112 4.89 14.02 -10.49
N GLY A 113 5.10 14.76 -9.40
CA GLY A 113 6.44 15.06 -8.89
C GLY A 113 7.21 13.79 -8.50
N ALA A 114 6.60 12.89 -7.74
CA ALA A 114 7.21 11.61 -7.37
C ALA A 114 7.51 10.74 -8.59
N ILE A 115 6.64 10.72 -9.60
CA ILE A 115 6.88 9.99 -10.86
C ILE A 115 8.10 10.57 -11.59
N ALA A 116 8.16 11.88 -11.77
CA ALA A 116 9.28 12.53 -12.45
C ALA A 116 10.62 12.28 -11.72
N VAL A 117 10.65 12.55 -10.42
CA VAL A 117 11.86 12.37 -9.59
C VAL A 117 12.23 10.90 -9.49
N GLY A 118 11.27 10.00 -9.27
CA GLY A 118 11.52 8.57 -9.13
C GLY A 118 12.09 7.94 -10.39
N MET A 119 11.56 8.32 -11.56
CA MET A 119 12.09 7.86 -12.85
C MET A 119 13.47 8.43 -13.14
N LEU A 120 13.75 9.67 -12.73
CA LEU A 120 15.08 10.27 -12.82
C LEU A 120 16.08 9.52 -11.91
N LEU A 121 15.74 9.31 -10.64
CA LEU A 121 16.58 8.58 -9.68
C LEU A 121 16.87 7.16 -10.17
N GLY A 122 15.89 6.46 -10.71
CA GLY A 122 16.11 5.11 -11.22
C GLY A 122 17.04 5.05 -12.44
N ARG A 123 17.04 6.09 -13.29
CA ARG A 123 18.03 6.23 -14.38
C ARG A 123 19.42 6.52 -13.82
N LEU A 124 19.55 7.45 -12.87
CA LEU A 124 20.83 7.83 -12.27
C LEU A 124 21.48 6.69 -11.47
N LEU A 125 20.68 5.90 -10.75
CA LEU A 125 21.16 4.79 -9.92
C LEU A 125 21.33 3.48 -10.70
N GLY A 126 20.81 3.40 -11.93
CA GLY A 126 20.85 2.19 -12.75
C GLY A 126 20.03 1.03 -12.15
N THR A 127 18.88 1.32 -11.52
CA THR A 127 18.04 0.31 -10.81
C THR A 127 17.33 -0.67 -11.77
N GLY A 128 17.36 -0.39 -13.08
CA GLY A 128 16.60 -1.13 -14.08
C GLY A 128 15.19 -0.55 -14.27
N ARG A 129 14.74 -0.48 -15.52
CA ARG A 129 13.51 0.23 -15.90
C ARG A 129 12.27 -0.33 -15.21
N GLU A 130 12.15 -1.65 -15.13
CA GLU A 130 11.01 -2.34 -14.54
C GLU A 130 10.91 -2.06 -13.03
N ILE A 131 11.94 -2.40 -12.25
CA ILE A 131 11.99 -2.15 -10.79
C ILE A 131 11.82 -0.66 -10.48
N SER A 132 12.49 0.22 -11.23
CA SER A 132 12.36 1.67 -11.04
C SER A 132 10.92 2.14 -11.25
N THR A 133 10.23 1.66 -12.28
CA THR A 133 8.83 2.03 -12.55
C THR A 133 7.94 1.55 -11.41
N LEU A 134 8.17 0.33 -10.91
CA LEU A 134 7.40 -0.23 -9.79
C LEU A 134 7.62 0.52 -8.48
N ILE A 135 8.88 0.78 -8.10
CA ILE A 135 9.20 1.57 -6.89
C ILE A 135 8.59 2.95 -6.99
N THR A 136 8.78 3.62 -8.13
CA THR A 136 8.26 4.97 -8.35
C THR A 136 6.74 5.00 -8.25
N SER A 137 6.04 4.10 -8.94
CA SER A 137 4.58 4.02 -8.91
C SER A 137 4.03 3.65 -7.53
N GLY A 138 4.69 2.73 -6.84
CA GLY A 138 4.34 2.34 -5.48
C GLY A 138 4.50 3.52 -4.50
N THR A 139 5.64 4.22 -4.54
CA THR A 139 5.88 5.37 -3.66
C THR A 139 4.93 6.54 -3.97
N ALA A 140 4.69 6.79 -5.25
CA ALA A 140 3.84 7.90 -5.69
C ALA A 140 2.36 7.74 -5.33
N ILE A 141 1.83 6.53 -5.13
CA ILE A 141 0.37 6.31 -5.00
C ILE A 141 0.02 5.63 -3.67
N CYS A 142 0.03 4.30 -3.63
CA CYS A 142 -0.43 3.50 -2.48
C CYS A 142 0.33 2.16 -2.36
N GLY A 143 1.61 2.17 -2.71
CA GLY A 143 2.53 1.07 -2.41
C GLY A 143 2.19 -0.19 -3.18
N GLY A 144 1.93 -1.29 -2.47
CA GLY A 144 1.74 -2.62 -3.04
C GLY A 144 0.58 -2.71 -4.05
N SER A 145 -0.55 -2.02 -3.83
CA SER A 145 -1.66 -2.06 -4.80
C SER A 145 -1.32 -1.34 -6.11
N ALA A 146 -0.54 -0.26 -6.04
CA ALA A 146 -0.05 0.43 -7.22
C ALA A 146 1.00 -0.41 -7.96
N ILE A 147 1.93 -1.04 -7.23
CA ILE A 147 2.90 -1.99 -7.81
C ILE A 147 2.19 -3.13 -8.54
N ALA A 148 1.14 -3.70 -7.94
CA ALA A 148 0.39 -4.79 -8.57
C ALA A 148 -0.35 -4.34 -9.83
N ALA A 149 -1.02 -3.19 -9.78
CA ALA A 149 -1.77 -2.65 -10.91
C ALA A 149 -0.85 -2.22 -12.06
N VAL A 150 0.18 -1.43 -11.76
CA VAL A 150 1.15 -0.96 -12.74
C VAL A 150 2.00 -2.12 -13.26
N GLY A 151 2.46 -3.02 -12.38
CA GLY A 151 3.22 -4.20 -12.78
C GLY A 151 2.46 -5.09 -13.75
N THR A 152 1.17 -5.35 -13.49
CA THR A 152 0.31 -6.09 -14.44
C THR A 152 0.18 -5.33 -15.76
N SER A 153 -0.02 -4.01 -15.72
CA SER A 153 -0.20 -3.19 -16.93
C SER A 153 1.03 -3.14 -17.83
N ILE A 154 2.24 -3.19 -17.26
CA ILE A 154 3.51 -3.12 -18.02
C ILE A 154 4.11 -4.51 -18.31
N GLY A 155 3.48 -5.59 -17.84
CA GLY A 155 4.00 -6.96 -17.98
C GLY A 155 5.23 -7.23 -17.11
N ALA A 156 5.31 -6.65 -15.91
CA ALA A 156 6.43 -6.84 -15.00
C ALA A 156 6.49 -8.28 -14.46
N SER A 157 7.70 -8.79 -14.28
CA SER A 157 7.99 -10.07 -13.65
C SER A 157 7.57 -10.08 -12.18
N ALA A 158 7.15 -11.26 -11.70
CA ALA A 158 6.83 -11.47 -10.28
C ALA A 158 8.01 -11.14 -9.36
N SER A 159 9.24 -11.37 -9.81
CA SER A 159 10.46 -11.04 -9.06
C SER A 159 10.61 -9.52 -8.85
N SER A 160 10.48 -8.71 -9.90
CA SER A 160 10.56 -7.25 -9.78
C SER A 160 9.45 -6.68 -8.91
N MET A 161 8.23 -7.20 -9.03
CA MET A 161 7.10 -6.81 -8.17
C MET A 161 7.37 -7.15 -6.70
N ALA A 162 7.93 -8.32 -6.41
CA ALA A 162 8.32 -8.71 -5.06
C ALA A 162 9.43 -7.80 -4.49
N VAL A 163 10.45 -7.48 -5.29
CA VAL A 163 11.54 -6.57 -4.90
C VAL A 163 11.03 -5.18 -4.57
N ALA A 164 10.22 -4.58 -5.45
CA ALA A 164 9.65 -3.26 -5.22
C ALA A 164 8.72 -3.24 -4.00
N THR A 165 7.88 -4.28 -3.86
CA THR A 165 6.96 -4.41 -2.72
C THR A 165 7.71 -4.55 -1.40
N GLY A 166 8.77 -5.37 -1.36
CA GLY A 166 9.62 -5.53 -0.19
C GLY A 166 10.31 -4.22 0.21
N ALA A 167 10.89 -3.50 -0.75
CA ALA A 167 11.51 -2.20 -0.49
C ALA A 167 10.51 -1.21 0.12
N ILE A 168 9.30 -1.11 -0.43
CA ILE A 168 8.26 -0.20 0.10
C ILE A 168 7.79 -0.61 1.50
N PHE A 169 7.58 -1.90 1.76
CA PHE A 169 7.16 -2.36 3.09
C PHE A 169 8.23 -2.09 4.15
N LEU A 170 9.51 -2.25 3.82
CA LEU A 170 10.60 -1.87 4.73
C LEU A 170 10.54 -0.39 5.09
N LEU A 171 10.31 0.49 4.11
CA LEU A 171 10.18 1.93 4.38
C LEU A 171 8.93 2.26 5.19
N ASN A 172 7.82 1.56 4.97
CA ASN A 172 6.62 1.74 5.79
C ASN A 172 6.89 1.35 7.26
N ALA A 173 7.59 0.23 7.50
CA ALA A 173 7.99 -0.16 8.85
C ALA A 173 8.83 0.93 9.55
N VAL A 174 9.80 1.50 8.84
CA VAL A 174 10.58 2.66 9.34
C VAL A 174 9.68 3.87 9.58
N GLY A 175 8.75 4.15 8.67
CA GLY A 175 7.82 5.27 8.74
C GLY A 175 6.87 5.22 9.94
N LEU A 176 6.40 4.03 10.33
CA LEU A 176 5.53 3.86 11.50
C LEU A 176 6.15 4.40 12.79
N TRP A 177 7.47 4.22 12.95
CA TRP A 177 8.18 4.73 14.12
C TRP A 177 8.66 6.17 13.96
N THR A 178 9.17 6.50 12.78
CA THR A 178 9.86 7.78 12.59
C THR A 178 8.89 8.93 12.38
N LEU A 179 7.78 8.74 11.66
CA LEU A 179 6.87 9.86 11.33
C LEU A 179 6.18 10.43 12.56
N PRO A 180 5.53 9.66 13.47
CA PRO A 180 4.91 10.24 14.66
C PRO A 180 5.91 10.99 15.53
N ALA A 181 7.11 10.41 15.74
CA ALA A 181 8.18 11.04 16.51
C ALA A 181 8.63 12.38 15.89
N ILE A 182 8.82 12.41 14.56
CA ILE A 182 9.16 13.63 13.84
C ILE A 182 8.01 14.64 13.93
N GLY A 183 6.75 14.20 13.77
CA GLY A 183 5.57 15.07 13.86
C GLY A 183 5.47 15.77 15.21
N HIS A 184 5.65 15.03 16.30
CA HIS A 184 5.65 15.59 17.65
C HIS A 184 6.84 16.53 17.89
N ALA A 185 8.05 16.15 17.46
CA ALA A 185 9.24 17.01 17.58
C ALA A 185 9.10 18.33 16.80
N LEU A 186 8.35 18.29 15.70
CA LEU A 186 8.04 19.42 14.84
C LEU A 186 6.79 20.21 15.28
N GLY A 187 6.08 19.76 16.33
CA GLY A 187 4.87 20.41 16.84
C GLY A 187 3.73 20.49 15.81
N LEU A 188 3.59 19.47 14.95
CA LEU A 188 2.53 19.46 13.95
C LEU A 188 1.15 19.32 14.60
N SER A 189 0.15 20.03 14.08
CA SER A 189 -1.24 19.77 14.47
C SER A 189 -1.69 18.39 13.98
N ASP A 190 -2.76 17.85 14.57
CA ASP A 190 -3.35 16.58 14.14
C ASP A 190 -3.69 16.55 12.64
N VAL A 191 -4.25 17.64 12.13
CA VAL A 191 -4.61 17.76 10.71
C VAL A 191 -3.36 17.79 9.84
N GLN A 192 -2.33 18.56 10.22
CA GLN A 192 -1.07 18.63 9.48
C GLN A 192 -0.35 17.28 9.46
N PHE A 193 -0.25 16.62 10.61
CA PHE A 193 0.34 15.29 10.69
C PHE A 193 -0.47 14.28 9.88
N GLY A 194 -1.81 14.34 9.96
CA GLY A 194 -2.68 13.47 9.18
C GLY A 194 -2.45 13.62 7.69
N GLN A 195 -2.44 14.86 7.18
CA GLN A 195 -2.12 15.15 5.77
C GLN A 195 -0.74 14.63 5.38
N TRP A 196 0.26 14.88 6.22
CA TRP A 196 1.64 14.49 5.96
C TRP A 196 1.81 12.97 5.96
N ALA A 197 1.30 12.27 6.96
CA ALA A 197 1.32 10.81 7.06
C ALA A 197 0.60 10.16 5.87
N GLY A 198 -0.55 10.71 5.44
CA GLY A 198 -1.29 10.25 4.26
C GLY A 198 -0.51 10.37 2.95
N VAL A 199 0.41 11.34 2.85
CA VAL A 199 1.35 11.48 1.72
C VAL A 199 2.57 10.57 1.88
N ALA A 200 3.21 10.62 3.05
CA ALA A 200 4.52 10.03 3.31
C ALA A 200 4.49 8.50 3.40
N LEU A 201 3.49 7.89 4.04
CA LEU A 201 3.42 6.43 4.14
C LEU A 201 2.82 5.84 2.87
N HIS A 202 3.22 4.63 2.48
CA HIS A 202 2.85 4.11 1.18
C HIS A 202 1.60 3.22 1.17
N ASP A 203 1.05 2.80 2.31
CA ASP A 203 -0.17 1.98 2.32
C ASP A 203 -1.16 2.44 3.41
N ILE A 204 -2.41 2.02 3.27
CA ILE A 204 -3.49 2.45 4.18
C ILE A 204 -3.29 1.92 5.59
N ALA A 205 -2.85 0.67 5.75
CA ALA A 205 -2.69 0.07 7.07
C ALA A 205 -1.60 0.77 7.87
N SER A 206 -0.49 1.10 7.20
CA SER A 206 0.63 1.83 7.77
C SER A 206 0.24 3.27 8.13
N VAL A 207 -0.49 3.96 7.24
CA VAL A 207 -1.07 5.28 7.53
C VAL A 207 -1.96 5.22 8.75
N GLY A 208 -2.91 4.28 8.79
CA GLY A 208 -3.80 4.08 9.92
C GLY A 208 -3.02 3.79 11.20
N GLY A 209 -1.95 3.01 11.12
CA GLY A 209 -1.08 2.69 12.25
C GLY A 209 -0.41 3.94 12.85
N ALA A 210 0.32 4.70 12.04
CA ALA A 210 1.06 5.88 12.49
C ALA A 210 0.13 7.02 12.94
N SER A 211 -0.99 7.21 12.25
CA SER A 211 -1.95 8.29 12.56
C SER A 211 -2.83 8.00 13.77
N LYS A 212 -3.13 6.72 14.05
CA LYS A 212 -3.84 6.30 15.27
C LYS A 212 -3.07 6.67 16.53
N GLU A 213 -1.74 6.55 16.48
CA GLU A 213 -0.87 6.95 17.59
C GLU A 213 -0.89 8.46 17.83
N TYR A 214 -0.98 9.25 16.75
CA TYR A 214 -0.93 10.71 16.84
C TYR A 214 -2.24 11.31 17.36
N GLY A 215 -3.39 10.76 16.95
CA GLY A 215 -4.69 11.20 17.44
C GLY A 215 -5.86 10.82 16.53
N PRO A 216 -7.11 10.88 17.02
CA PRO A 216 -8.30 10.51 16.25
C PRO A 216 -8.51 11.39 15.03
N THR A 217 -8.26 12.70 15.15
CA THR A 217 -8.35 13.66 14.03
C THR A 217 -7.29 13.38 12.99
N ALA A 218 -6.04 13.15 13.41
CA ALA A 218 -4.96 12.78 12.52
C ALA A 218 -5.27 11.49 11.74
N PHE A 219 -5.83 10.48 12.44
CA PHE A 219 -6.27 9.24 11.83
C PHE A 219 -7.30 9.43 10.73
N ASP A 220 -8.36 10.20 11.02
CA ASP A 220 -9.41 10.48 10.06
C ASP A 220 -8.88 11.25 8.85
N THR A 221 -8.12 12.33 9.09
CA THR A 221 -7.49 13.13 8.02
C THR A 221 -6.54 12.30 7.14
N ALA A 222 -5.67 11.49 7.75
CA ALA A 222 -4.67 10.73 7.01
C ALA A 222 -5.28 9.68 6.09
N ASN A 223 -6.32 8.99 6.57
CA ASN A 223 -7.04 8.02 5.76
C ASN A 223 -7.79 8.68 4.60
N VAL A 224 -8.41 9.85 4.81
CA VAL A 224 -9.04 10.61 3.72
C VAL A 224 -8.00 10.97 2.65
N VAL A 225 -6.87 11.56 3.05
CA VAL A 225 -5.79 11.92 2.11
C VAL A 225 -5.27 10.68 1.39
N LYS A 226 -5.10 9.55 2.08
CA LYS A 226 -4.65 8.30 1.43
C LYS A 226 -5.68 7.76 0.43
N LEU A 227 -6.97 7.77 0.76
CA LEU A 227 -8.03 7.25 -0.12
C LEU A 227 -8.22 8.09 -1.38
N THR A 228 -8.06 9.42 -1.30
CA THR A 228 -8.08 10.27 -2.51
C THR A 228 -6.96 9.90 -3.48
N ARG A 229 -5.80 9.44 -2.98
CA ARG A 229 -4.68 8.95 -3.81
C ARG A 229 -4.95 7.58 -4.43
N VAL A 230 -5.71 6.71 -3.76
CA VAL A 230 -6.07 5.36 -4.30
C VAL A 230 -6.83 5.45 -5.62
N ILE A 231 -7.63 6.50 -5.81
CA ILE A 231 -8.39 6.72 -7.05
C ILE A 231 -7.43 6.83 -8.26
N TRP A 232 -6.20 7.30 -8.05
CA TRP A 232 -5.19 7.46 -9.09
C TRP A 232 -4.54 6.15 -9.56
N ILE A 233 -4.75 5.03 -8.87
CA ILE A 233 -4.22 3.73 -9.30
C ILE A 233 -4.69 3.40 -10.72
N THR A 234 -6.00 3.50 -10.98
CA THR A 234 -6.59 3.14 -12.27
C THR A 234 -6.05 3.98 -13.43
N PRO A 235 -6.12 5.33 -13.40
CA PRO A 235 -5.61 6.13 -14.51
C PRO A 235 -4.10 5.95 -14.69
N MET A 236 -3.32 5.84 -13.61
CA MET A 236 -1.87 5.66 -13.71
C MET A 236 -1.49 4.29 -14.26
N ALA A 237 -2.20 3.22 -13.89
CA ALA A 237 -1.98 1.89 -14.46
C ALA A 237 -2.31 1.86 -15.96
N LEU A 238 -3.40 2.50 -16.39
CA LEU A 238 -3.75 2.60 -17.80
C LEU A 238 -2.70 3.38 -18.60
N LEU A 239 -2.24 4.52 -18.09
CA LEU A 239 -1.17 5.30 -18.71
C LEU A 239 0.15 4.51 -18.76
N ALA A 240 0.52 3.85 -17.67
CA ALA A 240 1.71 3.02 -17.63
C ALA A 240 1.66 1.90 -18.67
N GLY A 241 0.53 1.18 -18.76
CA GLY A 241 0.29 0.19 -19.81
C GLY A 241 0.35 0.79 -21.22
N ARG A 242 -0.16 2.01 -21.44
CA ARG A 242 -0.13 2.61 -22.78
C ARG A 242 1.26 3.03 -23.25
N PHE A 243 2.12 3.49 -22.33
CA PHE A 243 3.42 4.11 -22.65
C PHE A 243 4.64 3.22 -22.37
N LEU A 244 4.52 2.23 -21.48
CA LEU A 244 5.65 1.40 -21.05
C LEU A 244 5.50 -0.08 -21.41
N HIS A 245 4.33 -0.52 -21.86
CA HIS A 245 4.10 -1.91 -22.24
C HIS A 245 4.89 -2.30 -23.50
N SER A 246 5.58 -3.43 -23.45
CA SER A 246 6.46 -3.90 -24.55
C SER A 246 5.84 -5.01 -25.42
N GLY A 247 4.52 -5.24 -25.37
CA GLY A 247 3.87 -6.33 -26.11
C GLY A 247 2.36 -6.18 -26.38
N GLY A 248 1.98 -5.27 -27.30
CA GLY A 248 0.82 -5.42 -28.20
C GLY A 248 -0.63 -5.57 -27.70
N ALA A 249 -0.93 -5.88 -26.42
CA ALA A 249 -2.30 -5.98 -25.93
C ALA A 249 -2.43 -5.35 -24.54
N ILE A 250 -3.33 -4.37 -24.44
CA ILE A 250 -3.65 -3.68 -23.18
C ILE A 250 -4.28 -4.73 -22.26
N GLY A 251 -3.57 -5.13 -21.21
CA GLY A 251 -4.12 -5.99 -20.15
C GLY A 251 -5.30 -5.31 -19.48
N GLU A 252 -6.51 -5.64 -19.93
CA GLU A 252 -7.79 -4.97 -19.70
C GLU A 252 -8.31 -4.93 -18.25
N LYS A 253 -7.52 -5.34 -17.25
CA LYS A 253 -8.02 -5.49 -15.87
C LYS A 253 -7.15 -4.71 -14.90
N SER A 254 -7.19 -3.39 -14.99
CA SER A 254 -6.79 -2.56 -13.84
C SER A 254 -7.75 -2.82 -12.68
N PRO A 255 -7.27 -3.16 -11.48
CA PRO A 255 -8.14 -3.47 -10.35
C PRO A 255 -8.89 -2.23 -9.90
N PHE A 256 -10.22 -2.23 -10.07
CA PHE A 256 -11.08 -1.17 -9.55
C PHE A 256 -11.13 -1.25 -8.00
N PRO A 257 -10.83 -0.16 -7.27
CA PRO A 257 -10.79 -0.17 -5.81
C PRO A 257 -12.21 -0.08 -5.22
N TRP A 258 -12.98 -1.16 -5.31
CA TRP A 258 -14.38 -1.21 -4.86
C TRP A 258 -14.58 -0.77 -3.40
N PHE A 259 -13.57 -0.97 -2.55
CA PHE A 259 -13.60 -0.56 -1.14
C PHE A 259 -13.68 0.97 -0.96
N VAL A 260 -13.20 1.76 -1.93
CA VAL A 260 -13.39 3.23 -1.95
C VAL A 260 -14.87 3.57 -2.16
N VAL A 261 -15.56 2.84 -3.03
CA VAL A 261 -17.01 2.99 -3.19
C VAL A 261 -17.75 2.60 -1.92
N GLY A 262 -17.35 1.49 -1.29
CA GLY A 262 -17.90 1.09 0.01
C GLY A 262 -17.69 2.14 1.10
N PHE A 263 -16.51 2.77 1.16
CA PHE A 263 -16.21 3.88 2.06
C PHE A 263 -17.12 5.09 1.82
N LEU A 264 -17.31 5.50 0.56
CA LEU A 264 -18.19 6.61 0.22
C LEU A 264 -19.66 6.30 0.55
N ALA A 265 -20.11 5.07 0.29
CA ALA A 265 -21.46 4.63 0.64
C ALA A 265 -21.67 4.64 2.16
N ALA A 266 -20.70 4.14 2.93
CA ALA A 266 -20.73 4.17 4.38
C ALA A 266 -20.73 5.60 4.94
N SER A 267 -19.94 6.52 4.36
CA SER A 267 -19.95 7.93 4.73
C SER A 267 -21.27 8.62 4.38
N GLY A 268 -21.87 8.28 3.23
CA GLY A 268 -23.23 8.70 2.89
C GLY A 268 -24.27 8.20 3.90
N LEU A 269 -24.16 6.94 4.33
CA LEU A 269 -25.03 6.38 5.37
C LEU A 269 -24.87 7.11 6.71
N ARG A 270 -23.62 7.39 7.12
CA ARG A 270 -23.34 8.20 8.32
C ARG A 270 -23.96 9.59 8.23
N THR A 271 -23.95 10.20 7.05
CA THR A 271 -24.53 11.53 6.81
C THR A 271 -26.06 11.50 6.91
N LEU A 272 -26.70 10.45 6.37
CA LEU A 272 -28.16 10.28 6.40
C LEU A 272 -28.70 9.88 7.78
N PHE A 273 -27.90 9.16 8.58
CA PHE A 273 -28.26 8.68 9.91
C PHE A 273 -27.32 9.23 10.99
N PRO A 274 -27.57 10.44 11.51
CA PRO A 274 -26.74 11.08 12.54
C PRO A 274 -26.55 10.25 13.81
N GLN A 275 -27.47 9.32 14.10
CA GLN A 275 -27.42 8.43 15.26
C GLN A 275 -26.16 7.56 15.30
N ILE A 276 -25.56 7.29 14.13
CA ILE A 276 -24.31 6.51 14.01
C ILE A 276 -23.14 7.21 14.71
N GLU A 277 -23.17 8.55 14.90
CA GLU A 277 -22.11 9.27 15.63
C GLU A 277 -21.90 8.75 17.04
N SER A 278 -22.97 8.28 17.70
CA SER A 278 -22.90 7.70 19.05
C SER A 278 -21.99 6.47 19.12
N GLN A 279 -21.80 5.78 18.00
CA GLN A 279 -20.96 4.58 17.87
C GLN A 279 -19.55 4.88 17.34
N LYS A 280 -19.21 6.15 17.08
CA LYS A 280 -17.93 6.54 16.46
C LYS A 280 -16.71 5.98 17.20
N ALA A 281 -16.72 6.01 18.54
CA ALA A 281 -15.62 5.47 19.34
C ALA A 281 -15.45 3.95 19.16
N GLN A 282 -16.56 3.20 19.08
CA GLN A 282 -16.54 1.76 18.86
C GLN A 282 -16.03 1.42 17.45
N LEU A 283 -16.54 2.14 16.43
CA LEU A 283 -16.09 2.01 15.04
C LEU A 283 -14.59 2.32 14.91
N ALA A 284 -14.10 3.33 15.64
CA ALA A 284 -12.69 3.69 15.68
C ALA A 284 -11.83 2.58 16.30
N SER A 285 -12.29 1.98 17.40
CA SER A 285 -11.60 0.87 18.05
C SER A 285 -11.53 -0.37 17.14
N ILE A 286 -12.67 -0.77 16.55
CA ILE A 286 -12.76 -1.94 15.66
C ILE A 286 -11.85 -1.76 14.42
N SER A 287 -11.96 -0.62 13.74
CA SER A 287 -11.11 -0.32 12.58
C SER A 287 -9.62 -0.25 12.96
N GLY A 288 -9.29 0.37 14.11
CA GLY A 288 -7.94 0.48 14.61
C GLY A 288 -7.30 -0.87 14.97
N ILE A 289 -8.05 -1.79 15.57
CA ILE A 289 -7.59 -3.17 15.85
C ILE A 289 -7.45 -3.95 14.54
N GLY A 290 -8.39 -3.79 13.61
CA GLY A 290 -8.33 -4.45 12.32
C GLY A 290 -7.11 -4.03 11.48
N PHE A 291 -6.76 -2.74 11.44
CA PHE A 291 -5.53 -2.27 10.78
C PHE A 291 -4.26 -2.85 11.42
N GLN A 292 -4.26 -2.95 12.74
CA GLN A 292 -3.15 -3.52 13.51
C GLN A 292 -2.95 -5.01 13.24
N ILE A 293 -4.04 -5.78 13.20
CA ILE A 293 -4.01 -7.18 12.77
C ILE A 293 -3.53 -7.28 11.31
N ALA A 294 -4.03 -6.41 10.43
CA ALA A 294 -3.62 -6.41 9.03
C ALA A 294 -2.12 -6.15 8.87
N LEU A 295 -1.54 -5.23 9.64
CA LEU A 295 -0.09 -4.96 9.65
C LEU A 295 0.71 -6.18 10.13
N PHE A 296 0.25 -6.89 11.16
CA PHE A 296 0.87 -8.14 11.58
C PHE A 296 0.84 -9.20 10.48
N LEU A 297 -0.30 -9.39 9.82
CA LEU A 297 -0.45 -10.33 8.71
C LEU A 297 0.41 -9.94 7.48
N ILE A 298 0.52 -8.64 7.19
CA ILE A 298 1.44 -8.13 6.17
C ILE A 298 2.89 -8.46 6.54
N GLY A 299 3.25 -8.24 7.81
CA GLY A 299 4.55 -8.61 8.37
C GLY A 299 4.87 -10.09 8.16
N LEU A 300 3.92 -10.97 8.45
CA LEU A 300 4.03 -12.42 8.25
C LEU A 300 4.17 -12.84 6.78
N GLY A 301 3.53 -12.09 5.86
CA GLY A 301 3.58 -12.36 4.43
C GLY A 301 4.91 -12.00 3.76
N LEU A 302 5.84 -11.33 4.47
CA LEU A 302 7.17 -11.00 3.95
C LEU A 302 8.08 -12.23 4.00
N SER A 303 8.52 -12.72 2.83
CA SER A 303 9.47 -13.85 2.80
C SER A 303 10.93 -13.39 2.89
N ARG A 304 11.75 -14.17 3.61
CA ARG A 304 13.21 -13.98 3.66
C ARG A 304 13.81 -13.92 2.25
N ASP A 305 13.32 -14.75 1.34
CA ASP A 305 13.79 -14.80 -0.05
C ASP A 305 13.41 -13.56 -0.85
N ALA A 306 12.21 -13.01 -0.63
CA ALA A 306 11.83 -11.74 -1.25
C ALA A 306 12.72 -10.60 -0.75
N LEU A 307 12.99 -10.55 0.57
CA LEU A 307 13.85 -9.53 1.17
C LEU A 307 15.31 -9.65 0.72
N ARG A 308 15.86 -10.86 0.64
CA ARG A 308 17.23 -11.09 0.13
C ARG A 308 17.41 -10.68 -1.33
N LYS A 309 16.35 -10.78 -2.12
CA LYS A 309 16.34 -10.34 -3.53
C LYS A 309 16.24 -8.83 -3.68
N VAL A 310 15.91 -8.09 -2.62
CA VAL A 310 15.88 -6.62 -2.68
C VAL A 310 17.30 -6.09 -2.87
N GLY A 311 17.61 -5.66 -4.08
CA GLY A 311 18.91 -5.07 -4.39
C GLY A 311 19.09 -3.72 -3.68
N TRP A 312 20.31 -3.41 -3.27
CA TRP A 312 20.63 -2.14 -2.59
C TRP A 312 20.20 -0.91 -3.41
N ARG A 313 20.30 -0.97 -4.75
CA ARG A 313 19.86 0.12 -5.65
C ARG A 313 18.37 0.40 -5.51
N ALA A 314 17.55 -0.64 -5.36
CA ALA A 314 16.11 -0.50 -5.13
C ALA A 314 15.83 0.18 -3.79
N ILE A 315 16.53 -0.22 -2.72
CA ILE A 315 16.39 0.41 -1.40
C ILE A 315 16.80 1.88 -1.46
N VAL A 316 17.95 2.19 -2.05
CA VAL A 316 18.43 3.58 -2.16
C VAL A 316 17.46 4.43 -2.97
N GLN A 317 16.99 3.95 -4.12
CA GLN A 317 15.99 4.67 -4.92
C GLN A 317 14.71 4.92 -4.12
N ALA A 318 14.16 3.88 -3.49
CA ALA A 318 12.92 3.98 -2.72
C ALA A 318 13.09 4.96 -1.54
N THR A 319 14.23 4.88 -0.84
CA THR A 319 14.52 5.73 0.32
C THR A 319 14.68 7.19 -0.08
N LEU A 320 15.48 7.49 -1.11
CA LEU A 320 15.67 8.85 -1.59
C LEU A 320 14.36 9.45 -2.09
N LEU A 321 13.59 8.70 -2.87
CA LEU A 321 12.29 9.15 -3.36
C LEU A 321 11.32 9.40 -2.20
N TRP A 322 11.31 8.53 -1.21
CA TRP A 322 10.48 8.67 -0.02
C TRP A 322 10.85 9.92 0.80
N ILE A 323 12.15 10.15 1.05
CA ILE A 323 12.63 11.34 1.77
C ILE A 323 12.25 12.61 1.01
N ILE A 324 12.44 12.65 -0.31
CA ILE A 324 12.07 13.81 -1.14
C ILE A 324 10.57 14.05 -1.09
N LEU A 325 9.76 13.00 -1.23
CA LEU A 325 8.30 13.10 -1.20
C LEU A 325 7.77 13.52 0.17
N ALA A 326 8.25 12.89 1.24
CA ALA A 326 7.88 13.21 2.61
C ALA A 326 8.35 14.63 2.99
N GLY A 327 9.57 15.02 2.63
CA GLY A 327 10.12 16.35 2.92
C GLY A 327 9.41 17.46 2.16
N SER A 328 9.19 17.27 0.85
CA SER A 328 8.49 18.28 0.02
C SER A 328 7.03 18.46 0.45
N SER A 329 6.31 17.37 0.70
CA SER A 329 4.93 17.46 1.20
C SER A 329 4.84 18.11 2.58
N LEU A 330 5.77 17.81 3.48
CA LEU A 330 5.86 18.48 4.78
C LEU A 330 6.09 19.99 4.64
N ALA A 331 6.99 20.39 3.76
CA ALA A 331 7.27 21.81 3.50
C ALA A 331 6.02 22.54 2.98
N VAL A 332 5.29 21.92 2.06
CA VAL A 332 4.02 22.45 1.53
C VAL A 332 2.97 22.57 2.65
N ILE A 333 2.76 21.51 3.44
CA ILE A 333 1.76 21.50 4.53
C ILE A 333 2.08 22.56 5.60
N ARG A 334 3.37 22.73 5.93
CA ARG A 334 3.84 23.78 6.85
C ARG A 334 3.62 25.20 6.33
N SER A 335 3.63 25.38 5.01
CA SER A 335 3.43 26.68 4.37
C SER A 335 1.94 27.06 4.21
N MET A 336 1.04 26.08 4.32
CA MET A 336 -0.40 26.34 4.27
C MET A 336 -0.86 27.00 5.58
N PRO A 337 -1.67 28.07 5.52
CA PRO A 337 -2.25 28.67 6.71
C PRO A 337 -3.12 27.65 7.45
N ALA A 338 -3.00 27.65 8.78
CA ALA A 338 -3.73 26.76 9.69
C ALA A 338 -5.24 27.02 9.68
#